data_AF-A0AAN8F049-F1
#
_entry.id   AF-A0AAN8F049-F1
#
_cell.length_a   1.000
_cell.length_b   1.000
_cell.length_c   1.000
_cell.angle_alpha   90.00
_cell.angle_beta   90.00
_cell.angle_gamma   90.00
#
_symmetry.space_group_name_H-M   'P 1'
#
loop_
_entity.id
_entity.type
_entity.pdbx_description
1 polymer ?
#
loop_
_entity_poly.entity_id
_entity_poly.type
_entity_poly.pdbx_seq_one_letter_code
_entity_poly.pdbx_strand_id
1 'polypeptide(L)'
;MKCHYWIKAPKGRKVEVKIISFTEGVAVDGCTYAGVEIKTHLDQRLSGHRFCSKVDADTVLKSNLSMVPVITYNRIYATIAKLEYRYV
;
A
#
# COMPACT_ATOMS: atom_id res chain seq x y z
N MET A 1 -1.74 -14.21 7.54
CA MET A 1 -2.99 -13.78 6.86
C MET A 1 -2.67 -12.78 5.76
N LYS A 2 -3.43 -12.78 4.65
CA LYS A 2 -3.24 -11.85 3.53
C LYS A 2 -4.60 -11.37 3.02
N CYS A 3 -4.75 -10.06 2.82
CA CYS A 3 -5.97 -9.47 2.27
C CYS A 3 -5.63 -8.68 1.00
N HIS A 4 -6.54 -8.76 0.02
CA HIS A 4 -6.38 -8.12 -1.29
C HIS A 4 -7.51 -7.12 -1.50
N TYR A 5 -7.15 -5.86 -1.74
CA TYR A 5 -8.06 -4.78 -2.04
C TYR A 5 -7.70 -4.16 -3.38
N TRP A 6 -8.70 -3.59 -4.06
CA TRP A 6 -8.50 -2.86 -5.31
C TRP A 6 -9.21 -1.51 -5.23
N ILE A 7 -8.42 -0.44 -5.29
CA ILE A 7 -8.95 0.92 -5.45
C ILE A 7 -9.16 1.13 -6.95
N LYS A 8 -10.40 1.42 -7.36
CA LYS A 8 -10.77 1.61 -8.77
C LYS A 8 -11.28 3.04 -8.99
N ALA A 9 -10.48 3.83 -9.69
CA ALA A 9 -10.87 5.13 -10.20
C ALA A 9 -11.78 4.99 -11.44
N PRO A 10 -12.64 5.97 -11.70
CA PRO A 10 -13.37 6.09 -12.96
C PRO A 10 -12.44 6.15 -14.18
N LYS A 11 -12.97 5.84 -15.36
CA LYS A 11 -12.21 5.88 -16.62
C LYS A 11 -11.57 7.26 -16.83
N GLY A 12 -10.30 7.27 -17.21
CA GLY A 12 -9.54 8.50 -17.45
C GLY A 12 -8.94 9.14 -16.20
N ARG A 13 -9.22 8.63 -15.00
CA ARG A 13 -8.58 9.08 -13.75
C ARG A 13 -7.57 8.07 -13.23
N LYS A 14 -6.60 8.58 -12.48
CA LYS A 14 -5.59 7.82 -11.74
C LYS A 14 -5.93 7.86 -10.25
N VAL A 15 -5.19 7.09 -9.47
CA VAL A 15 -5.32 7.01 -8.01
C VAL A 15 -4.02 7.52 -7.41
N GLU A 16 -4.14 8.44 -6.45
CA GLU A 16 -3.06 8.74 -5.52
C GLU A 16 -3.37 8.10 -4.18
N VAL A 17 -2.43 7.36 -3.63
CA VAL A 17 -2.54 6.72 -2.31
C VAL A 17 -1.51 7.36 -1.38
N LYS A 18 -1.96 7.81 -0.22
CA LYS A 18 -1.12 8.37 0.84
C LYS A 18 -1.06 7.41 2.02
N ILE A 19 0.15 7.16 2.51
CA ILE A 19 0.37 6.38 3.73
C ILE A 19 0.15 7.30 4.91
N ILE A 20 -0.79 6.95 5.80
CA ILE A 20 -1.08 7.74 7.00
C ILE A 20 -0.32 7.20 8.21
N SER A 21 -0.32 5.89 8.40
CA SER A 21 0.45 5.24 9.46
C SER A 21 0.45 3.72 9.31
N PHE A 22 1.40 3.07 9.98
CA PHE A 22 1.45 1.64 10.17
C PHE A 22 1.72 1.30 11.66
N THR A 23 1.37 0.10 12.11
CA THR A 23 1.69 -0.37 13.47
C THR A 23 3.20 -0.45 13.71
N GLU A 24 3.68 0.06 14.84
CA GLU A 24 5.10 0.01 15.21
C GLU A 24 5.58 -1.38 15.67
N GLY A 25 6.90 -1.56 15.72
CA GLY A 25 7.54 -2.72 16.34
C GLY A 25 7.70 -3.95 15.45
N VAL A 26 7.34 -3.85 14.17
CA VAL A 26 7.45 -4.94 13.17
C VAL A 26 8.27 -4.57 11.94
N ALA A 27 8.80 -3.34 11.91
CA ALA A 27 9.59 -2.84 10.80
C ALA A 27 10.97 -3.48 10.77
N VAL A 28 11.28 -4.14 9.66
CA VAL A 28 12.59 -4.71 9.31
C VAL A 28 12.79 -4.54 7.81
N ASP A 29 14.02 -4.65 7.34
CA ASP A 29 14.32 -4.56 5.91
C ASP A 29 13.46 -5.54 5.10
N GLY A 30 12.81 -5.01 4.06
CA GLY A 30 11.88 -5.76 3.21
C GLY A 30 10.51 -6.04 3.83
N CYS A 31 10.21 -5.53 5.03
CA CYS A 31 8.93 -5.65 5.72
C CYS A 31 8.45 -7.10 5.85
N THR A 32 9.31 -8.03 6.26
CA THR A 32 9.03 -9.49 6.17
C THR A 32 7.97 -9.98 7.16
N TYR A 33 7.79 -9.31 8.30
CA TYR A 33 6.84 -9.69 9.35
C TYR A 33 5.40 -9.26 9.08
N ALA A 34 5.20 -8.01 8.70
CA ALA A 34 3.90 -7.46 8.31
C ALA A 34 4.13 -6.24 7.42
N GLY A 35 3.15 -5.92 6.58
CA GLY A 35 3.24 -4.75 5.73
C GLY A 35 2.03 -4.56 4.83
N VAL A 36 2.02 -3.42 4.15
CA VAL A 36 1.12 -3.14 3.04
C VAL A 36 1.93 -2.96 1.77
N GLU A 37 1.54 -3.70 0.72
CA GLU A 37 2.11 -3.58 -0.61
C GLU A 37 1.13 -2.83 -1.53
N ILE A 38 1.59 -1.74 -2.15
CA ILE A 38 0.79 -0.88 -3.02
C ILE A 38 1.41 -0.90 -4.43
N LYS A 39 0.62 -1.30 -5.43
CA LYS A 39 1.08 -1.44 -6.82
C LYS A 39 0.62 -0.29 -7.70
N THR A 40 1.51 0.67 -7.95
CA THR A 40 1.24 1.87 -8.76
C THR A 40 1.89 1.83 -10.16
N HIS A 41 2.70 0.81 -10.45
CA HIS A 41 3.38 0.64 -11.74
C HIS A 41 2.41 0.32 -12.90
N LEU A 42 2.88 0.46 -14.14
CA LEU A 42 2.14 0.02 -15.33
C LEU A 42 2.02 -1.50 -15.40
N ASP A 43 3.13 -2.23 -15.23
CA ASP A 43 3.11 -3.69 -15.12
C ASP A 43 2.77 -4.10 -13.68
N GLN A 44 1.52 -4.55 -13.49
CA GLN A 44 0.98 -4.96 -12.19
C GLN A 44 1.51 -6.33 -11.72
N ARG A 45 2.29 -7.03 -12.54
CA ARG A 45 2.99 -8.27 -12.15
C ARG A 45 4.24 -7.99 -11.30
N LEU A 46 4.79 -6.77 -11.39
CA LEU A 46 5.96 -6.36 -10.60
C LEU A 46 5.59 -6.24 -9.12
N SER A 47 6.56 -6.45 -8.24
CA SER A 47 6.39 -6.16 -6.80
C SER A 47 6.06 -4.69 -6.60
N GLY A 48 5.10 -4.40 -5.72
CA GLY A 48 4.73 -3.05 -5.38
C GLY A 48 5.66 -2.46 -4.31
N HIS A 49 5.42 -1.20 -3.99
CA HIS A 49 6.05 -0.54 -2.84
C HIS A 49 5.53 -1.18 -1.55
N ARG A 50 6.44 -1.50 -0.62
CA ARG A 50 6.09 -2.10 0.68
C ARG A 50 6.38 -1.13 1.80
N PHE A 51 5.41 -0.98 2.70
CA PHE A 51 5.52 -0.13 3.89
C PHE A 51 5.12 -0.92 5.13
N CYS A 52 5.83 -0.67 6.22
CA CYS A 52 5.63 -1.36 7.50
C CYS A 52 6.05 -0.53 8.71
N SER A 53 6.35 0.75 8.53
CA SER A 53 6.80 1.64 9.60
C SER A 53 5.97 2.92 9.66
N LYS A 54 5.95 3.56 10.83
CA LYS A 54 5.35 4.90 10.96
C LYS A 54 6.18 5.98 10.26
N VAL A 55 7.48 5.76 10.06
CA VAL A 55 8.34 6.72 9.34
C VAL A 55 7.98 6.80 7.86
N ASP A 56 7.22 5.83 7.34
CA ASP A 56 6.70 5.83 5.98
C ASP A 56 5.48 6.77 5.81
N ALA A 57 4.99 7.36 6.89
CA ALA A 57 3.87 8.31 6.86
C ALA A 57 4.17 9.50 5.92
N ASP A 58 3.10 10.06 5.36
CA ASP A 58 3.12 11.13 4.37
C ASP A 58 3.73 10.78 3.01
N THR A 59 4.21 9.54 2.81
CA THR A 59 4.55 9.03 1.48
C THR A 59 3.31 9.03 0.59
N VAL A 60 3.42 9.61 -0.60
CA VAL A 60 2.35 9.65 -1.62
C VAL A 60 2.80 8.89 -2.86
N LEU A 61 1.98 7.93 -3.30
CA LEU A 61 2.19 7.15 -4.51
C LEU A 61 1.12 7.48 -5.55
N LYS A 62 1.56 7.94 -6.72
CA LYS A 62 0.68 8.18 -7.87
C LYS A 62 0.67 6.98 -8.80
N SER A 63 -0.51 6.45 -9.10
CA SER A 63 -0.67 5.32 -10.00
C SER A 63 -0.54 5.71 -11.47
N ASN A 64 -0.08 4.75 -12.27
CA ASN A 64 -0.10 4.88 -13.73
C ASN A 64 -1.41 4.38 -14.35
N LEU A 65 -2.21 3.62 -13.60
CA LEU A 65 -3.48 3.02 -14.02
C LEU A 65 -4.65 3.52 -13.17
N SER A 66 -5.88 3.32 -13.64
CA SER A 66 -7.09 3.61 -12.86
C SER A 66 -7.37 2.59 -11.76
N MET A 67 -6.60 1.51 -11.67
CA MET A 67 -6.74 0.49 -10.63
C MET A 67 -5.43 0.34 -9.86
N VAL A 68 -5.52 0.31 -8.54
CA VAL A 68 -4.39 0.08 -7.63
C VAL A 68 -4.68 -1.12 -6.73
N PRO A 69 -4.00 -2.25 -6.93
CA PRO A 69 -3.95 -3.32 -5.94
C PRO A 69 -3.24 -2.87 -4.67
N VAL A 70 -3.92 -3.10 -3.55
CA VAL A 70 -3.40 -2.90 -2.19
C VAL A 70 -3.48 -4.24 -1.48
N ILE A 71 -2.33 -4.72 -1.01
CA ILE A 71 -2.20 -6.06 -0.44
C ILE A 71 -1.66 -5.91 0.97
N THR A 72 -2.44 -6.26 1.98
CA THR A 72 -1.95 -6.33 3.35
C THR A 72 -1.54 -7.76 3.66
N TYR A 73 -0.44 -7.91 4.38
CA TYR A 73 0.02 -9.21 4.87
C TYR A 73 0.53 -9.08 6.30
N ASN A 74 0.30 -10.13 7.06
CA ASN A 74 0.69 -10.19 8.46
C ASN A 74 1.05 -11.64 8.83
N ARG A 75 2.24 -11.80 9.41
CA ARG A 75 2.77 -13.07 9.94
C ARG A 75 2.89 -13.06 11.47
N ILE A 76 2.90 -11.89 12.12
CA ILE A 76 3.08 -11.74 13.57
C ILE A 76 2.30 -10.54 14.08
N TYR A 77 1.71 -10.69 15.28
CA TYR A 77 0.91 -9.70 16.00
C TYR A 77 -0.27 -9.13 15.19
N ALA A 78 -1.18 -8.39 15.83
CA ALA A 78 -2.18 -7.62 15.09
C ALA A 78 -1.57 -6.30 14.63
N THR A 79 -1.66 -6.00 13.32
CA THR A 79 -1.15 -4.74 12.75
C THR A 79 -2.23 -4.02 11.96
N ILE A 80 -2.15 -2.69 11.91
CA ILE A 80 -3.08 -1.81 11.20
C ILE A 80 -2.26 -0.94 10.22
N ALA A 81 -2.69 -0.92 8.97
CA ALA A 81 -2.24 0.04 7.96
C ALA A 81 -3.36 1.05 7.72
N LYS A 82 -3.08 2.34 7.88
CA LYS A 82 -4.03 3.42 7.55
C LYS A 82 -3.57 4.10 6.26
N LEU A 83 -4.46 4.12 5.27
CA LEU A 83 -4.23 4.72 3.97
C LEU A 83 -5.35 5.71 3.65
N GLU A 84 -4.99 6.80 3.00
CA GLU A 84 -5.93 7.69 2.31
C GLU A 84 -5.74 7.54 0.81
N TYR A 85 -6.79 7.77 0.04
CA TYR A 85 -6.69 7.80 -1.41
C TYR A 85 -7.57 8.89 -2.01
N ARG A 86 -7.17 9.38 -3.18
CA ARG A 86 -7.98 10.29 -4.00
C ARG A 86 -7.85 9.95 -5.48
N TYR A 87 -8.85 10.35 -6.25
CA TYR A 87 -8.80 10.27 -7.71
C TYR A 87 -8.22 11.56 -8.28
N VAL A 88 -7.30 11.41 -9.24
CA VAL A 88 -6.63 12.54 -9.93
C VAL A 88 -6.70 12.41 -11.44
#